data_AF-A0A8T2JLW5-F1
#
_entry.id   AF-A0A8T2JLW5-F1
#
_cell.length_a   1.000
_cell.length_b   1.000
_cell.length_c   1.000
_cell.angle_alpha   90.00
_cell.angle_beta   90.00
_cell.angle_gamma   90.00
#
_symmetry.space_group_name_H-M   'P 1'
#
loop_
_entity.id
_entity.type
_entity.pdbx_description
1 polymer ?
#
loop_
_entity_poly.entity_id
_entity_poly.type
_entity_poly.pdbx_seq_one_letter_code
_entity_poly.pdbx_strand_id
1 'polypeptide(L)'
;MAVDQHGWYSGYCPQFKYNLGKTYGQLTGQLLTSPNIKRSRHLVLQSGPSPSPNHRPLEHPQDPVRRKRQLGDQRLTISMIPGYTGFIPRSQKFFAKTYTETSRDAMSDFVNEQLLQEAQRQEVALMSKLQEQHNIESVVCHV
;
A
#
# COMPACT_ATOMS: atom_id res chain seq x y z
N MET A 1 -27.06 37.16 21.01
CA MET A 1 -25.67 37.42 20.59
C MET A 1 -24.95 36.09 20.52
N ALA A 2 -24.63 35.64 19.30
CA ALA A 2 -23.89 34.41 19.06
C ALA A 2 -22.42 34.64 19.38
N VAL A 3 -21.80 33.73 20.13
CA VAL A 3 -20.35 33.66 20.28
C VAL A 3 -19.89 32.36 19.61
N ASP A 4 -19.44 32.51 18.38
CA ASP A 4 -18.64 31.50 17.69
C ASP A 4 -17.35 31.27 18.49
N GLN A 5 -17.26 30.12 19.16
CA GLN A 5 -16.00 29.66 19.73
C GLN A 5 -15.44 28.58 18.80
N HIS A 6 -14.43 28.98 18.03
CA HIS A 6 -13.51 28.09 17.33
C HIS A 6 -13.10 26.96 18.29
N GLY A 7 -13.52 25.74 17.97
CA GLY A 7 -13.31 24.55 18.79
C GLY A 7 -11.83 24.17 18.82
N TRP A 8 -11.05 24.85 19.66
CA TRP A 8 -9.69 24.44 19.99
C TRP A 8 -9.77 23.31 21.00
N TYR A 9 -9.01 22.27 20.69
CA TYR A 9 -8.94 21.00 21.39
C TYR A 9 -8.65 21.18 22.89
N SER A 10 -9.65 20.98 23.75
CA SER A 10 -9.49 20.82 25.20
C SER A 10 -9.30 19.33 25.54
N GLY A 11 -8.29 18.71 24.93
CA GLY A 11 -7.97 17.30 25.16
C GLY A 11 -7.29 17.10 26.50
N TYR A 12 -8.07 17.11 27.58
CA TYR A 12 -7.63 16.67 28.90
C TYR A 12 -8.66 15.70 29.49
N CYS A 13 -8.31 14.41 29.53
CA CYS A 13 -9.11 13.39 30.23
C CYS A 13 -8.41 13.02 31.54
N PRO A 14 -8.67 13.75 32.64
CA PRO A 14 -7.93 13.61 33.90
C PRO A 14 -7.97 12.20 34.49
N GLN A 15 -9.03 11.45 34.25
CA GLN A 15 -9.23 10.12 34.85
C GLN A 15 -8.35 9.02 34.25
N PHE A 16 -7.73 9.21 33.07
CA PHE A 16 -6.88 8.17 32.50
C PHE A 16 -5.45 8.15 33.07
N LYS A 17 -5.00 9.25 33.68
CA LYS A 17 -3.65 9.39 34.26
C LYS A 17 -3.44 8.56 35.53
N TYR A 18 -4.53 8.12 36.18
CA TYR A 18 -4.48 7.41 37.46
C TYR A 18 -4.66 5.88 37.33
N ASN A 19 -4.67 5.34 36.11
CA ASN A 19 -4.72 3.90 35.89
C ASN A 19 -3.32 3.29 36.03
N LEU A 20 -2.93 2.96 37.27
CA LEU A 20 -1.74 2.16 37.51
C LEU A 20 -1.98 0.72 37.04
N GLY A 21 -1.05 0.16 36.24
CA GLY A 21 -1.08 -1.25 35.80
C GLY A 21 -1.69 -1.52 34.42
N LYS A 22 -2.18 -0.51 33.68
CA LYS A 22 -2.62 -0.68 32.28
C LYS A 22 -1.68 0.03 31.32
N THR A 23 -1.40 -0.59 30.17
CA THR A 23 -0.53 0.02 29.16
C THR A 23 -1.26 1.12 28.40
N TYR A 24 -0.50 2.06 27.85
CA TYR A 24 -1.05 3.14 27.01
C TYR A 24 -1.91 2.61 25.86
N GLY A 25 -1.53 1.48 25.25
CA GLY A 25 -2.30 0.83 24.19
C GLY A 25 -3.66 0.31 24.67
N GLN A 26 -3.72 -0.33 25.84
CA GLN A 26 -4.99 -0.79 26.43
C GLN A 26 -5.93 0.36 26.77
N LEU A 27 -5.37 1.43 27.35
CA LEU A 27 -6.13 2.63 27.71
C LEU A 27 -6.67 3.35 26.47
N THR A 28 -5.83 3.54 25.46
CA THR A 28 -6.22 4.15 24.18
C THR A 28 -7.25 3.27 23.44
N GLY A 29 -7.08 1.95 23.47
CA GLY A 29 -8.03 1.00 22.88
C GLY A 29 -9.41 1.03 23.55
N GLN A 30 -9.46 1.14 24.88
CA GLN A 30 -10.71 1.34 25.62
C GLN A 30 -11.35 2.68 25.24
N LEU A 31 -10.56 3.76 25.24
CA LEU A 31 -11.02 5.10 24.85
C LEU A 31 -11.57 5.16 23.42
N LEU A 32 -11.02 4.37 22.50
CA LEU A 32 -11.46 4.27 21.10
C LEU A 32 -12.64 3.30 20.89
N THR A 33 -12.97 2.46 21.88
CA THR A 33 -14.10 1.50 21.79
C THR A 33 -15.33 1.94 22.61
N SER A 34 -15.18 2.59 23.77
CA SER A 34 -16.28 3.02 24.65
C SER A 34 -17.37 3.90 23.98
N PRO A 35 -18.67 3.51 23.99
CA PRO A 35 -19.73 4.29 23.32
C PRO A 35 -20.10 5.60 24.03
N ASN A 36 -19.74 5.75 25.30
CA ASN A 36 -20.09 6.92 26.13
C ASN A 36 -19.17 8.13 25.91
N ILE A 37 -18.16 8.01 25.05
CA ILE A 37 -17.15 9.04 24.82
C ILE A 37 -17.48 9.73 23.49
N LYS A 38 -17.66 11.05 23.52
CA LYS A 38 -17.85 11.85 22.30
C LYS A 38 -16.62 11.70 21.42
N ARG A 39 -16.81 11.21 20.19
CA ARG A 39 -15.73 11.04 19.19
C ARG A 39 -16.00 11.90 17.96
N SER A 40 -14.92 12.22 17.24
CA SER A 40 -15.02 12.73 15.88
C SER A 40 -15.73 11.69 14.99
N ARG A 41 -16.51 12.17 14.01
CA ARG A 41 -17.12 11.31 12.98
C ARG A 41 -16.09 10.63 12.08
N HIS A 42 -14.87 11.15 12.07
CA HIS A 42 -13.76 10.64 11.28
C HIS A 42 -12.76 9.95 12.21
N LEU A 43 -12.78 8.63 12.22
CA LEU A 43 -11.78 7.84 12.95
C LEU A 43 -10.51 7.83 12.12
N VAL A 44 -9.37 8.20 12.70
CA VAL A 44 -8.06 8.18 12.02
C VAL A 44 -7.70 6.76 11.53
N LEU A 45 -8.29 5.73 12.14
CA LEU A 45 -8.11 4.32 11.79
C LEU A 45 -9.21 3.76 10.86
N GLN A 46 -10.13 4.58 10.36
CA GLN A 46 -11.12 4.10 9.39
C GLN A 46 -10.43 3.76 8.07
N SER A 47 -10.35 2.47 7.78
CA SER A 47 -10.01 1.90 6.46
C SER A 47 -11.17 2.01 5.47
N GLY A 48 -11.83 3.17 5.44
CA GLY A 48 -12.90 3.50 4.49
C GLY A 48 -12.42 4.55 3.50
N PRO A 49 -12.84 4.52 2.22
CA PRO A 49 -12.56 5.60 1.30
C PRO A 49 -13.20 6.87 1.86
N SER A 50 -12.38 7.86 2.23
CA SER A 50 -12.84 9.22 2.44
C SER A 50 -13.53 9.66 1.15
N PRO A 51 -14.80 10.09 1.16
CA PRO A 51 -15.39 10.72 -0.02
C PRO A 51 -14.66 12.04 -0.25
N SER A 52 -13.62 12.03 -1.08
CA SER A 52 -13.00 13.25 -1.58
C SER A 52 -14.03 13.96 -2.47
N PRO A 53 -14.35 15.25 -2.26
CA PRO A 53 -15.42 15.89 -3.01
C PRO A 53 -15.12 16.11 -4.49
N ASN A 54 -13.88 15.98 -4.98
CA ASN A 54 -13.52 16.48 -6.32
C ASN A 54 -12.43 15.67 -7.04
N HIS A 55 -12.66 14.39 -7.29
CA HIS A 55 -11.98 13.71 -8.39
C HIS A 55 -13.03 13.21 -9.36
N ARG A 56 -13.27 13.99 -10.42
CA ARG A 56 -13.94 13.48 -11.62
C ARG A 56 -13.10 12.29 -12.12
N PRO A 57 -13.67 11.08 -12.24
CA PRO A 57 -13.00 10.02 -12.97
C PRO A 57 -12.77 10.54 -14.38
N LEU A 58 -11.51 10.70 -14.75
CA LEU A 58 -11.16 10.89 -16.16
C LEU A 58 -11.37 9.51 -16.78
N GLU A 59 -12.57 9.28 -17.30
CA GLU A 59 -12.95 8.12 -18.09
C GLU A 59 -12.00 8.03 -19.30
N HIS A 60 -10.85 7.37 -19.14
CA HIS A 60 -10.04 6.90 -20.24
C HIS A 60 -10.36 5.42 -20.41
N PRO A 61 -11.05 5.03 -21.50
CA PRO A 61 -11.26 3.64 -21.80
C PRO A 61 -9.91 2.99 -22.09
N GLN A 62 -9.67 1.83 -21.47
CA GLN A 62 -8.53 0.92 -21.67
C GLN A 62 -7.34 1.08 -20.71
N ASP A 63 -7.52 0.68 -19.46
CA ASP A 63 -6.39 0.22 -18.62
C ASP A 63 -6.65 -1.24 -18.17
N PRO A 64 -5.99 -2.26 -18.76
CA PRO A 64 -6.17 -3.68 -18.41
C PRO A 64 -5.59 -4.07 -17.02
N VAL A 65 -5.22 -3.10 -16.20
CA VAL A 65 -4.53 -3.30 -14.92
C VAL A 65 -5.52 -3.53 -13.76
N ARG A 66 -6.81 -3.71 -14.04
CA ARG A 66 -7.83 -4.05 -13.02
C ARG A 66 -7.82 -5.52 -12.58
N ARG A 67 -6.74 -6.28 -12.85
CA ARG A 67 -6.53 -7.54 -12.13
C ARG A 67 -6.04 -7.20 -10.71
N LYS A 68 -6.98 -7.28 -9.76
CA LYS A 68 -6.74 -7.38 -8.30
C LYS A 68 -5.50 -8.25 -8.06
N ARG A 69 -4.32 -7.63 -7.95
CA ARG A 69 -3.18 -8.28 -7.33
C ARG A 69 -3.48 -8.30 -5.84
N GLN A 70 -3.49 -9.51 -5.32
CA GLN A 70 -3.88 -9.81 -3.96
C GLN A 70 -3.00 -9.02 -3.00
N LEU A 71 -3.65 -8.28 -2.09
CA LEU A 71 -3.25 -8.15 -0.70
C LEU A 71 -1.76 -7.80 -0.44
N GLY A 72 -1.36 -6.55 -0.72
CA GLY A 72 -0.09 -5.98 -0.24
C GLY A 72 0.35 -4.73 -1.00
N ASP A 73 0.27 -4.78 -2.33
CA ASP A 73 0.84 -3.75 -3.21
C ASP A 73 -0.19 -2.71 -3.69
N GLN A 74 -1.22 -2.44 -2.90
CA GLN A 74 -2.17 -1.35 -3.17
C GLN A 74 -1.56 0.05 -2.97
N ARG A 75 -0.27 0.16 -2.64
CA ARG A 75 0.40 1.46 -2.43
C ARG A 75 0.82 2.17 -3.72
N LEU A 76 0.74 1.48 -4.86
CA LEU A 76 1.16 2.00 -6.15
C LEU A 76 -0.05 2.09 -7.11
N THR A 77 -1.16 2.62 -6.60
CA THR A 77 -2.37 2.86 -7.40
C THR A 77 -2.12 3.93 -8.46
N ILE A 78 -2.84 3.78 -9.59
CA ILE A 78 -2.85 4.62 -10.80
C ILE A 78 -2.93 6.14 -10.53
N SER A 79 -3.41 6.56 -9.35
CA SER A 79 -3.39 7.96 -8.88
C SER A 79 -2.24 8.22 -7.91
N MET A 80 -1.03 8.41 -8.42
CA MET A 80 0.10 8.87 -7.61
C MET A 80 -0.16 10.30 -7.13
N ILE A 81 -0.05 10.55 -5.82
CA ILE A 81 -0.34 11.86 -5.20
C ILE A 81 0.80 12.84 -5.56
N PRO A 82 0.51 13.98 -6.20
CA PRO A 82 1.51 15.03 -6.42
C PRO A 82 2.10 15.52 -5.10
N GLY A 83 3.42 15.65 -5.03
CA GLY A 83 4.13 16.06 -3.80
C GLY A 83 4.57 14.91 -2.90
N TYR A 84 4.32 13.66 -3.28
CA TYR A 84 4.99 12.52 -2.65
C TYR A 84 6.50 12.57 -2.93
N THR A 85 7.28 12.59 -1.86
CA THR A 85 8.75 12.70 -1.90
C THR A 85 9.47 11.37 -1.65
N GLY A 86 8.71 10.28 -1.50
CA GLY A 86 9.26 8.95 -1.27
C GLY A 86 9.83 8.32 -2.55
N PHE A 87 10.33 7.10 -2.41
CA PHE A 87 10.93 6.36 -3.52
C PHE A 87 9.88 5.91 -4.55
N ILE A 88 10.21 6.09 -5.84
CA ILE A 88 9.46 5.57 -6.99
C ILE A 88 10.38 4.62 -7.74
N PRO A 89 10.05 3.32 -7.82
CA PRO A 89 10.86 2.36 -8.56
C PRO A 89 11.04 2.79 -10.00
N ARG A 90 12.26 2.65 -10.54
CA ARG A 90 12.60 2.92 -11.95
C ARG A 90 12.35 4.35 -12.46
N SER A 91 12.05 5.32 -11.60
CA SER A 91 11.79 6.71 -12.02
C SER A 91 13.01 7.41 -12.63
N GLN A 92 14.23 7.00 -12.23
CA GLN A 92 15.49 7.65 -12.58
C GLN A 92 15.77 7.79 -14.09
N LYS A 93 15.12 6.98 -14.94
CA LYS A 93 15.32 7.01 -16.39
C LYS A 93 14.37 7.96 -17.13
N PHE A 94 13.39 8.54 -16.43
CA PHE A 94 12.41 9.44 -17.01
C PHE A 94 12.78 10.89 -16.68
N PHE A 95 13.03 11.67 -17.72
CA PHE A 95 13.36 13.09 -17.62
C PHE A 95 12.36 13.92 -18.41
N ALA A 96 12.25 15.20 -18.08
CA ALA A 96 11.38 16.17 -18.76
C ALA A 96 9.88 15.78 -18.82
N LYS A 97 9.43 14.95 -17.88
CA LYS A 97 8.03 14.53 -17.73
C LYS A 97 7.46 15.05 -16.43
N THR A 98 6.14 15.20 -16.38
CA THR A 98 5.44 15.54 -15.13
C THR A 98 5.59 14.41 -14.11
N TYR A 99 5.39 14.72 -12.82
CA TYR A 99 5.39 13.72 -11.77
C TYR A 99 4.42 12.57 -12.05
N THR A 100 3.22 12.90 -12.53
CA THR A 100 2.16 11.93 -12.86
C THR A 100 2.58 10.98 -13.97
N GLU A 101 3.18 11.50 -15.04
CA GLU A 101 3.67 10.69 -16.16
C GLU A 101 4.86 9.83 -15.75
N THR A 102 5.88 10.43 -15.11
CA THR A 102 7.06 9.71 -14.61
C THR A 102 6.66 8.56 -13.69
N SER A 103 5.74 8.81 -12.76
CA SER A 103 5.30 7.77 -11.83
C SER A 103 4.54 6.66 -12.55
N ARG A 104 3.67 7.00 -13.49
CA ARG A 104 2.89 6.03 -14.27
C ARG A 104 3.78 5.14 -15.12
N ASP A 105 4.70 5.75 -15.87
CA ASP A 105 5.59 5.04 -16.78
C ASP A 105 6.58 4.16 -15.99
N ALA A 106 7.14 4.69 -14.92
CA ALA A 106 8.08 3.94 -14.08
C ALA A 106 7.43 2.73 -13.41
N MET A 107 6.17 2.86 -13.00
CA MET A 107 5.38 1.76 -12.47
C MET A 107 5.08 0.68 -13.50
N SER A 108 4.67 1.07 -14.71
CA SER A 108 4.45 0.14 -15.82
C SER A 108 5.72 -0.65 -16.14
N ASP A 109 6.83 0.06 -16.24
CA ASP A 109 8.13 -0.54 -16.55
C ASP A 109 8.63 -1.47 -15.45
N PHE A 110 8.43 -1.11 -14.19
CA PHE A 110 8.74 -1.98 -13.06
C PHE A 110 7.93 -3.29 -13.11
N VAL A 111 6.62 -3.19 -13.36
CA VAL A 111 5.74 -4.35 -13.46
C VAL A 111 6.15 -5.28 -14.61
N ASN A 112 6.44 -4.72 -15.78
CA ASN A 112 6.86 -5.49 -16.94
C ASN A 112 8.18 -6.23 -16.70
N GLU A 113 9.13 -5.58 -16.03
CA GLU A 113 10.39 -6.21 -15.66
C GLU A 113 10.21 -7.34 -14.65
N GLN A 114 9.33 -7.15 -13.65
CA GLN A 114 9.03 -8.22 -12.69
C GLN A 114 8.46 -9.46 -13.41
N LEU A 115 7.53 -9.28 -14.35
CA LEU A 115 6.96 -10.38 -15.13
C LEU A 115 8.03 -11.09 -15.98
N LEU A 116 8.93 -10.33 -16.60
CA LEU A 116 10.03 -10.90 -17.38
C LEU A 116 10.99 -11.70 -16.49
N GLN A 117 11.35 -11.15 -15.33
CA GLN A 117 12.21 -11.82 -14.36
C GLN A 117 11.56 -13.10 -13.81
N GLU A 118 10.26 -13.09 -13.57
CA GLU A 118 9.51 -14.27 -13.15
C GLU A 118 9.54 -15.36 -14.22
N ALA A 119 9.33 -15.02 -15.49
CA ALA A 119 9.42 -15.98 -16.60
C ALA A 119 10.83 -16.58 -16.73
N GLN A 120 11.87 -15.74 -16.68
CA GLN A 120 13.26 -16.20 -16.71
C GLN A 120 13.61 -17.09 -15.52
N ARG A 121 13.15 -16.74 -14.31
CA ARG A 121 13.35 -17.56 -13.11
C ARG A 121 12.70 -18.93 -13.25
N GLN A 122 11.50 -18.98 -13.82
CA GLN A 122 10.80 -20.25 -14.06
C GLN A 122 11.55 -21.12 -15.05
N GLU A 123 12.09 -20.53 -16.13
CA GLU A 123 12.90 -21.24 -17.12
C GLU A 123 14.19 -21.81 -16.50
N VAL A 124 14.94 -21.00 -15.76
CA VAL A 124 16.16 -21.46 -15.05
C VAL A 124 15.83 -22.56 -14.04
N ALA A 125 14.73 -22.43 -13.30
CA ALA A 125 14.29 -23.45 -12.36
C ALA A 125 13.90 -24.77 -13.05
N LEU A 126 13.28 -24.72 -14.23
CA LEU A 126 12.95 -25.89 -15.03
C LEU A 126 14.23 -26.57 -15.56
N MET A 127 15.17 -25.78 -16.09
CA MET A 127 16.46 -26.28 -16.57
C MET A 127 17.25 -26.99 -15.45
N SER A 128 17.27 -26.42 -14.24
CA SER A 128 17.91 -27.06 -13.07
C SER A 128 17.31 -28.42 -12.75
N LYS A 129 15.97 -28.54 -12.79
CA LYS A 129 15.27 -29.81 -12.51
C LYS A 129 15.56 -30.88 -13.57
N LEU A 130 15.61 -30.50 -14.84
CA LEU A 130 15.94 -31.43 -15.94
C LEU A 130 17.38 -31.94 -15.82
N GLN A 131 18.32 -31.06 -15.46
CA GLN A 131 19.71 -31.45 -15.25
C GLN A 131 19.87 -32.42 -14.07
N GLU A 132 19.13 -32.20 -12.98
CA GLU A 132 19.08 -33.14 -11.85
C GLU A 132 18.54 -34.52 -12.26
N GLN A 133 17.44 -34.55 -13.02
CA GLN A 133 16.86 -35.81 -13.51
C GLN A 133 17.83 -36.57 -14.43
N HIS A 134 18.47 -35.90 -15.38
CA HIS A 134 19.45 -36.51 -16.26
C HIS A 134 20.70 -37.01 -15.50
N ASN A 135 21.11 -36.32 -14.43
CA ASN A 135 22.21 -36.77 -13.59
C ASN A 135 21.84 -38.03 -12.79
N ILE A 136 20.60 -38.11 -12.28
CA ILE A 136 20.11 -39.30 -11.56
C ILE A 136 20.01 -40.50 -12.51
N GLU A 137 19.43 -40.35 -13.70
CA GLU A 137 19.32 -41.44 -14.68
C GLU A 137 20.68 -41.92 -15.18
N SER A 138 21.63 -41.00 -15.39
CA SER A 138 23.02 -41.35 -15.73
C SER A 138 23.68 -42.21 -14.64
N VAL A 139 23.48 -41.87 -13.35
CA VAL A 139 24.01 -42.64 -12.23
C VAL A 139 23.36 -44.02 -12.12
N VAL A 140 22.05 -44.14 -12.40
CA VAL A 140 21.32 -45.41 -12.34
C VAL A 140 21.70 -46.35 -13.49
N CYS A 141 21.99 -45.85 -14.69
CA CYS A 141 22.38 -46.67 -15.85
C CYS A 141 23.81 -47.24 -15.78
N HIS A 142 24.64 -46.81 -14.80
CA HIS A 142 26.02 -47.28 -14.63
C HIS A 142 26.20 -48.27 -13.46
N VAL A 143 25.10 -48.72 -12.83
CA VAL A 143 25.07 -49.80 -11.82
C VAL A 143 24.41 -51.03 -12.42
#